data_AF-A0A0A7RKQ7-F1
#
_entry.id   AF-A0A0A7RKQ7-F1
#
_cell.length_a   1.000
_cell.length_b   1.000
_cell.length_c   1.000
_cell.angle_alpha   90.00
_cell.angle_beta   90.00
_cell.angle_gamma   90.00
#
_symmetry.space_group_name_H-M   'P 1'
#
loop_
_entity.id
_entity.type
_entity.pdbx_description
1 polymer ?
#
loop_
_entity_poly.entity_id
_entity_poly.type
_entity_poly.pdbx_seq_one_letter_code
_entity_poly.pdbx_strand_id
1 'polypeptide(L)'
;MQIKEFEWHLESFVKLLKKEKDYLIKDDGESLTSLLSKKESFVKVIEEYQGEISEKTRELITKIKTQQEENLLLTKQAIGYQTMLMEAIKKNLSSPTGTYSKGAQIYAQPRTNFVDEEI
;
A
#
# COMPACT_ATOMS: atom_id res chain seq x y z
N MET A 1 6.74 -0.28 33.23
CA MET A 1 7.65 0.22 32.18
C MET A 1 8.11 1.62 32.56
N GLN A 2 9.41 1.89 32.50
CA GLN A 2 9.94 3.25 32.76
C GLN A 2 9.77 4.15 31.53
N ILE A 3 9.75 5.47 31.72
CA ILE A 3 9.57 6.44 30.63
C ILE A 3 10.62 6.32 29.52
N LYS A 4 11.88 6.05 29.88
CA LYS A 4 12.97 5.87 28.89
C LYS A 4 12.78 4.63 28.03
N GLU A 5 12.28 3.54 28.62
CA GLU A 5 11.98 2.30 27.89
C GLU A 5 10.82 2.54 26.93
N PHE A 6 9.79 3.27 27.38
CA PHE A 6 8.67 3.63 26.52
C PHE A 6 9.09 4.50 25.33
N GLU A 7 9.90 5.53 25.56
CA GLU A 7 10.46 6.36 24.49
C GLU A 7 11.27 5.53 23.49
N TRP A 8 12.05 4.54 23.95
CA TRP A 8 12.79 3.63 23.08
C TRP A 8 11.87 2.76 22.22
N HIS A 9 10.76 2.27 22.80
CA HIS A 9 9.73 1.56 22.04
C HIS A 9 9.09 2.46 20.97
N LEU A 10 8.75 3.71 21.32
CA LEU A 10 8.20 4.67 20.35
C LEU A 10 9.19 5.00 19.23
N GLU A 11 10.47 5.21 19.54
CA GLU A 11 11.52 5.41 18.52
C GLU A 11 11.65 4.21 17.59
N SER A 12 11.58 3.00 18.15
CA SER A 12 11.60 1.75 17.37
C SER A 12 10.36 1.64 16.49
N PHE A 13 9.19 2.07 16.98
CA PHE A 13 7.96 2.10 16.22
C PHE A 13 8.03 3.09 15.05
N VAL A 14 8.59 4.29 15.25
CA VAL A 14 8.86 5.25 14.16
C VAL A 14 9.73 4.62 13.08
N LYS A 15 10.79 3.89 13.45
CA LYS A 15 11.64 3.18 12.47
C LYS A 15 10.88 2.09 11.72
N LEU A 16 9.99 1.36 12.40
CA LEU A 16 9.13 0.36 11.77
C LEU A 16 8.20 1.01 10.72
N LEU A 17 7.56 2.12 11.06
CA LEU A 17 6.67 2.85 10.14
C LEU A 17 7.42 3.44 8.94
N LYS A 18 8.68 3.88 9.12
CA LYS A 18 9.51 4.28 7.97
C LYS A 18 9.81 3.10 7.04
N LYS A 19 10.10 1.92 7.59
CA LYS A 19 10.29 0.71 6.77
C LYS A 19 9.03 0.33 6.01
N GLU A 20 7.87 0.43 6.65
CA GLU A 20 6.58 0.21 5.98
C GLU A 20 6.43 1.13 4.77
N LYS A 21 6.79 2.41 4.91
CA LYS A 21 6.79 3.35 3.79
C LYS A 21 7.65 2.84 2.64
N ASP A 22 8.87 2.42 2.93
CA ASP A 22 9.80 1.93 1.91
C ASP A 22 9.24 0.70 1.19
N TYR A 23 8.54 -0.20 1.90
CA TYR A 23 7.88 -1.36 1.29
C TYR A 23 6.66 -0.97 0.46
N LEU A 24 5.83 -0.03 0.92
CA LEU A 24 4.70 0.51 0.15
C LEU A 24 5.15 1.17 -1.15
N ILE A 25 6.26 1.91 -1.12
CA ILE A 25 6.84 2.55 -2.32
C ILE A 25 7.37 1.49 -3.30
N LYS A 26 7.90 0.38 -2.79
CA LYS A 26 8.44 -0.73 -3.60
C LYS A 26 7.39 -1.76 -4.03
N ASP A 27 6.14 -1.58 -3.64
CA ASP A 27 5.05 -2.55 -3.84
C ASP A 27 5.37 -3.97 -3.30
N ASP A 28 6.13 -4.04 -2.19
CA ASP A 28 6.56 -5.30 -1.57
C ASP A 28 5.51 -5.79 -0.53
N GLY A 29 4.50 -6.48 -1.03
CA GLY A 29 3.39 -7.02 -0.23
C GLY A 29 3.77 -8.11 0.78
N GLU A 30 4.79 -8.91 0.48
CA GLU A 30 5.26 -9.97 1.40
C GLU A 30 5.90 -9.34 2.65
N SER A 31 6.79 -8.37 2.44
CA SER A 31 7.42 -7.63 3.55
C SER A 31 6.39 -6.86 4.38
N LEU A 32 5.36 -6.28 3.74
CA LEU A 32 4.27 -5.57 4.43
C LEU A 32 3.50 -6.49 5.38
N THR A 33 3.23 -7.73 4.97
CA THR A 33 2.52 -8.70 5.79
C THR A 33 3.32 -9.04 7.06
N SER A 34 4.64 -9.18 6.94
CA SER A 34 5.52 -9.42 8.10
C SER A 34 5.57 -8.24 9.10
N LEU A 35 5.23 -7.03 8.65
CA LEU A 35 5.21 -5.84 9.50
C LEU A 35 3.98 -5.75 10.40
N LEU A 36 2.84 -6.30 9.97
CA LEU A 36 1.58 -6.25 10.73
C LEU A 36 1.74 -6.87 12.12
N SER A 37 2.33 -8.07 12.21
CA SER A 37 2.57 -8.74 13.49
C SER A 37 3.48 -7.93 14.42
N LYS A 38 4.45 -7.20 13.85
CA LYS A 38 5.32 -6.31 14.63
C LYS A 38 4.54 -5.11 15.13
N LYS A 39 3.66 -4.50 14.32
CA LYS A 39 2.81 -3.38 14.73
C LYS A 39 1.88 -3.75 15.89
N GLU A 40 1.24 -4.91 15.83
CA GLU A 40 0.36 -5.40 16.90
C GLU A 40 1.08 -5.49 18.25
N SER A 41 2.35 -5.89 18.26
CA SER A 41 3.15 -5.93 19.48
C SER A 41 3.37 -4.54 20.10
N PHE A 42 3.50 -3.48 19.28
CA PHE A 42 3.62 -2.11 19.77
C PHE A 42 2.31 -1.55 20.31
N VAL A 43 1.14 -1.97 19.79
CA VAL A 43 -0.17 -1.55 20.32
C VAL A 43 -0.29 -1.95 21.78
N LYS A 44 0.07 -3.19 22.13
CA LYS A 44 0.05 -3.67 23.52
C LYS A 44 0.96 -2.85 24.43
N VAL A 45 2.19 -2.55 23.97
CA VAL A 45 3.15 -1.72 24.73
C VAL A 45 2.60 -0.32 24.98
N ILE A 46 1.86 0.25 24.03
CA ILE A 46 1.24 1.58 24.16
C ILE A 46 0.03 1.53 25.11
N GLU A 47 -0.81 0.50 25.03
CA GLU A 47 -1.99 0.33 25.90
C GLU A 47 -1.61 0.07 27.36
N GLU A 48 -0.53 -0.67 27.61
CA GLU A 48 -0.05 -1.01 28.94
C GLU A 48 0.72 0.12 29.63
N TYR A 49 1.08 1.19 28.90
CA TYR A 49 1.84 2.29 29.47
C TYR A 49 0.97 3.23 30.31
N GLN A 50 1.27 3.29 31.61
CA GLN A 50 0.61 4.18 32.58
C GLN A 50 1.56 5.25 33.16
N GLY A 51 2.74 5.42 32.57
CA GLY A 51 3.73 6.40 33.04
C GLY A 51 3.43 7.83 32.57
N GLU A 52 4.24 8.77 33.04
CA GLU A 52 4.13 10.17 32.63
C GLU A 52 4.49 10.36 31.15
N ILE A 53 3.91 11.40 30.54
CA ILE A 53 4.18 11.77 29.16
C ILE A 53 5.17 12.95 29.16
N SER A 54 6.42 12.66 28.81
CA SER A 54 7.45 13.69 28.60
C SER A 54 7.19 14.48 27.31
N GLU A 55 7.86 15.63 27.16
CA GLU A 55 7.87 16.38 25.91
C GLU A 55 8.37 15.53 24.73
N LYS A 56 9.46 14.79 24.94
CA LYS A 56 10.00 13.85 23.94
C LYS A 56 8.99 12.76 23.56
N THR A 57 8.21 12.26 24.52
CA THR A 57 7.14 11.29 24.25
C THR A 57 6.08 11.90 23.32
N ARG A 58 5.68 13.15 23.55
CA ARG A 58 4.72 13.87 22.69
C ARG A 58 5.26 14.08 21.28
N GLU A 59 6.53 14.43 21.14
CA GLU A 59 7.17 14.55 19.83
C GLU A 59 7.17 13.22 19.07
N LEU A 60 7.49 12.12 19.76
CA LEU A 60 7.50 10.78 19.15
C LEU A 60 6.09 10.35 18.73
N ILE A 61 5.07 10.57 19.56
CA ILE A 61 3.67 10.31 19.21
C ILE A 61 3.26 11.11 17.97
N THR A 62 3.67 12.38 17.88
CA THR A 62 3.38 13.24 16.73
C THR A 62 4.03 12.69 15.46
N LYS A 63 5.31 12.30 15.54
CA LYS A 63 6.04 11.66 14.42
C LYS A 63 5.38 10.35 13.99
N ILE A 64 4.96 9.51 14.93
CA ILE A 64 4.23 8.26 14.68
C ILE A 64 2.94 8.56 13.91
N LYS A 65 2.15 9.53 14.37
CA LYS A 65 0.89 9.93 13.74
C LYS A 65 1.11 10.36 12.29
N THR A 66 2.03 11.29 12.06
CA THR A 66 2.34 11.78 10.71
C THR A 66 2.82 10.65 9.80
N GLN A 67 3.68 9.75 10.29
CA GLN A 67 4.17 8.64 9.47
C GLN A 67 3.05 7.64 9.13
N GLN A 68 2.14 7.38 10.07
CA GLN A 68 1.00 6.49 9.84
C GLN A 68 -0.01 7.09 8.85
N GLU A 69 -0.21 8.42 8.87
CA GLU A 69 -1.02 9.13 7.89
C GLU A 69 -0.43 9.03 6.47
N GLU A 70 0.90 9.18 6.34
CA GLU A 70 1.61 9.00 5.07
C GLU A 70 1.47 7.56 4.54
N ASN A 71 1.68 6.56 5.39
CA ASN A 71 1.58 5.15 5.00
C ASN A 71 0.13 4.78 4.62
N LEU A 72 -0.87 5.35 5.31
CA LEU A 72 -2.28 5.17 4.95
C LEU A 72 -2.59 5.77 3.58
N LEU A 73 -2.03 6.95 3.27
CA LEU A 73 -2.22 7.57 1.97
C LEU A 73 -1.63 6.69 0.85
N LEU A 74 -0.39 6.22 1.01
CA LEU A 74 0.26 5.32 0.04
C LEU A 74 -0.53 4.04 -0.16
N THR A 75 -1.02 3.43 0.92
CA THR A 75 -1.87 2.24 0.85
C THR A 75 -3.14 2.49 0.04
N LYS A 76 -3.84 3.62 0.29
CA LYS A 76 -5.04 4.01 -0.46
C LYS A 76 -4.73 4.25 -1.94
N GLN A 77 -3.59 4.86 -2.26
CA GLN A 77 -3.15 5.09 -3.64
C GLN A 77 -2.89 3.77 -4.36
N ALA A 78 -2.20 2.81 -3.72
CA ALA A 78 -1.95 1.49 -4.28
C ALA A 78 -3.26 0.73 -4.58
N ILE A 79 -4.20 0.71 -3.62
CA ILE A 79 -5.53 0.11 -3.81
C ILE A 79 -6.30 0.81 -4.94
N GLY A 80 -6.24 2.14 -5.00
CA GLY A 80 -6.89 2.93 -6.05
C GLY A 80 -6.36 2.59 -7.44
N TYR A 81 -5.03 2.48 -7.60
CA TYR A 81 -4.40 2.06 -8.85
C TYR A 81 -4.82 0.64 -9.26
N GLN A 82 -4.76 -0.31 -8.32
CA GLN A 82 -5.18 -1.70 -8.58
C GLN A 82 -6.65 -1.77 -9.02
N THR A 83 -7.54 -1.01 -8.39
CA THR A 83 -8.96 -0.94 -8.74
C THR A 83 -9.14 -0.41 -10.16
N MET A 84 -8.49 0.71 -10.48
CA MET A 84 -8.55 1.33 -11.81
C MET A 84 -8.04 0.37 -12.90
N LEU A 85 -6.94 -0.34 -12.65
CA LEU A 85 -6.40 -1.34 -13.58
C LEU A 85 -7.42 -2.47 -13.83
N MET A 86 -8.01 -3.01 -12.77
CA MET A 86 -9.01 -4.09 -12.89
C MET A 86 -10.28 -3.63 -13.63
N GLU A 87 -10.73 -2.40 -13.41
CA GLU A 87 -11.85 -1.82 -14.16
C GLU A 87 -11.54 -1.68 -15.65
N ALA A 88 -10.32 -1.24 -15.99
CA ALA A 88 -9.88 -1.11 -17.39
C ALA A 88 -9.79 -2.49 -18.09
N ILE A 89 -9.30 -3.51 -17.40
CA ILE A 89 -9.28 -4.90 -17.89
C ILE A 89 -10.71 -5.40 -18.11
N LYS A 90 -11.59 -5.24 -17.11
CA LYS A 90 -12.99 -5.66 -17.20
C LYS A 90 -13.69 -4.97 -18.37
N LYS A 91 -13.48 -3.66 -18.56
CA LYS A 91 -14.08 -2.90 -19.67
C LYS A 91 -13.65 -3.43 -21.04
N ASN A 92 -12.37 -3.76 -21.22
CA ASN A 92 -11.86 -4.36 -22.47
C ASN A 92 -12.39 -5.79 -22.70
N LEU A 93 -12.45 -6.61 -21.65
CA LEU A 93 -12.95 -7.98 -21.76
C LEU A 93 -14.48 -8.05 -21.92
N SER A 94 -15.22 -7.05 -21.42
CA SER A 94 -16.67 -6.97 -21.52
C SER A 94 -17.16 -6.34 -22.83
N SER A 95 -16.27 -5.69 -23.61
CA SER A 95 -16.62 -5.29 -24.97
C SER A 95 -16.81 -6.53 -25.85
N PRO A 96 -17.99 -6.75 -26.46
CA PRO A 96 -18.27 -7.97 -27.20
C PRO A 96 -17.36 -8.06 -28.43
N THR A 97 -16.47 -9.04 -28.43
CA THR A 97 -15.78 -9.52 -29.64
C THR A 97 -16.80 -10.21 -30.55
N GLY A 98 -17.49 -9.40 -31.35
CA GLY A 98 -18.15 -9.80 -32.60
C GLY A 98 -19.61 -10.22 -32.51
N THR A 99 -20.49 -9.48 -33.19
CA THR A 99 -21.47 -10.10 -34.10
C THR A 99 -21.77 -9.17 -35.27
N TYR A 100 -21.31 -9.62 -36.44
CA TYR A 100 -21.73 -9.28 -37.79
C TYR A 100 -23.12 -8.64 -37.92
N SER A 101 -23.18 -7.41 -38.42
CA SER A 101 -24.30 -7.00 -39.25
C SER A 101 -24.17 -7.73 -40.60
N LYS A 102 -25.20 -8.49 -40.97
CA LYS A 102 -25.33 -9.19 -42.25
C LYS A 102 -25.05 -8.21 -43.41
N GLY A 103 -23.91 -8.34 -44.11
CA GLY A 103 -23.74 -7.71 -45.44
C GLY A 103 -22.38 -7.13 -45.84
N ALA A 104 -21.34 -7.16 -45.03
CA ALA A 104 -20.04 -6.60 -45.45
C ALA A 104 -19.00 -7.70 -45.72
N GLN A 105 -18.49 -7.74 -46.95
CA GLN A 105 -17.44 -8.65 -47.42
C GLN A 105 -16.21 -8.58 -46.52
N ILE A 106 -15.79 -9.73 -46.00
CA ILE A 106 -14.60 -9.89 -45.18
C ILE A 106 -13.38 -9.93 -46.09
N TYR A 107 -12.67 -8.82 -46.23
CA TYR A 107 -11.24 -8.88 -46.53
C TYR A 107 -10.51 -9.13 -45.20
N ALA A 108 -10.06 -10.36 -45.01
CA ALA A 108 -9.27 -10.75 -43.86
C ALA A 108 -7.94 -9.98 -43.89
N GLN A 109 -7.81 -8.97 -43.03
CA GLN A 109 -6.52 -8.40 -42.67
C GLN A 109 -6.05 -9.12 -41.39
N PRO A 110 -4.82 -9.65 -41.36
CA PRO A 110 -4.30 -10.32 -40.18
C PRO A 110 -4.12 -9.28 -39.07
N ARG A 111 -4.80 -9.50 -37.94
CA ARG A 111 -4.55 -8.74 -36.72
C ARG A 111 -3.19 -9.16 -36.19
N THR A 112 -2.19 -8.29 -36.36
CA THR A 112 -0.90 -8.40 -35.67
C THR A 112 -1.16 -8.30 -34.18
N ASN A 113 -0.90 -9.41 -33.50
CA ASN A 113 -1.03 -9.59 -32.07
C ASN A 113 0.21 -9.03 -31.36
N PHE A 114 -0.05 -8.39 -30.21
CA PHE A 114 0.86 -8.02 -29.13
C PHE A 114 1.97 -6.99 -29.43
N VAL A 115 1.90 -5.91 -28.63
CA VAL A 115 2.90 -4.90 -28.31
C VAL A 115 4.32 -5.39 -28.57
N ASP A 116 4.97 -4.70 -29.51
CA ASP A 116 6.42 -4.66 -29.69
C ASP A 116 6.96 -3.72 -28.61
N GLU A 117 7.68 -4.24 -27.63
CA GLU A 117 8.47 -3.45 -26.69
C GLU A 117 9.93 -3.74 -27.00
N GLU A 118 10.46 -3.03 -28.01
CA GLU A 118 11.90 -2.80 -28.11
C GLU A 118 12.25 -1.48 -27.42
N ILE A 119 13.34 -1.59 -26.64
CA ILE A 119 14.21 -0.58 -26.00
C ILE A 119 13.86 -0.20 -24.55
#